data_AF-A0AAV4NT88-F1
#
_entry.id   AF-A0AAV4NT88-F1
#
_cell.length_a   1.000
_cell.length_b   1.000
_cell.length_c   1.000
_cell.angle_alpha   90.00
_cell.angle_beta   90.00
_cell.angle_gamma   90.00
#
_symmetry.space_group_name_H-M   'P 1'
#
loop_
_entity.id
_entity.type
_entity.pdbx_description
1 polymer ?
#
loop_
_entity_poly.entity_id
_entity_poly.type
_entity_poly.pdbx_seq_one_letter_code
_entity_poly.pdbx_strand_id
1 'polypeptide(L)'
;MPSMWKNPEDSYISHLLEFGGPKQRCLKTQAGFLQEVLKLKNILITCLPTPRNPLDCRIFIVVADLVPVVRKLDNSCDVLRSISYATINELYSELEWLRIYTDGSRVEQRINAGAGVFCDLFSIYAPVSRFASAYDSEVEALRITLTQLQ
;
A
#
# COMPACT_ATOMS: atom_id res chain seq x y z
N MET A 1 -43.52 -4.62 -3.33
CA MET A 1 -42.27 -4.85 -4.08
C MET A 1 -41.13 -4.28 -3.26
N PRO A 2 -40.16 -5.08 -2.76
CA PRO A 2 -39.09 -4.57 -1.92
C PRO A 2 -38.02 -3.87 -2.78
N SER A 3 -37.52 -2.75 -2.27
CA SER A 3 -36.61 -1.81 -2.91
C SER A 3 -35.29 -2.42 -3.34
N MET A 4 -34.97 -2.27 -4.63
CA MET A 4 -33.73 -2.67 -5.30
C MET A 4 -32.63 -1.60 -5.13
N TRP A 5 -32.23 -1.33 -3.89
CA TRP A 5 -31.04 -0.52 -3.62
C TRP A 5 -30.19 -1.25 -2.58
N LYS A 6 -29.14 -1.93 -3.05
CA LYS A 6 -28.10 -2.48 -2.17
C LYS A 6 -27.37 -1.32 -1.51
N ASN A 7 -27.05 -1.44 -0.22
CA ASN A 7 -26.21 -0.46 0.47
C ASN A 7 -24.87 -0.31 -0.27
N PRO A 8 -24.34 0.90 -0.45
CA PRO A 8 -23.05 1.12 -1.13
C PRO A 8 -21.89 0.36 -0.47
N GLU A 9 -21.95 0.17 0.84
CA GLU A 9 -20.97 -0.60 1.61
C GLU A 9 -20.97 -2.10 1.25
N ASP A 10 -22.14 -2.66 0.94
CA ASP A 10 -22.25 -4.06 0.53
C ASP A 10 -21.62 -4.27 -0.85
N SER A 11 -21.73 -3.28 -1.75
CA SER A 11 -21.13 -3.34 -3.09
C SER A 11 -19.60 -3.32 -3.04
N TYR A 12 -19.03 -2.44 -2.20
CA TYR A 12 -17.57 -2.31 -2.06
C TYR A 12 -16.94 -3.55 -1.43
N ILE A 13 -17.56 -4.11 -0.39
CA ILE A 13 -17.08 -5.34 0.26
C ILE A 13 -17.24 -6.56 -0.65
N SER A 14 -18.34 -6.64 -1.43
CA SER A 14 -18.55 -7.73 -2.39
C SER A 14 -17.48 -7.75 -3.49
N HIS A 15 -17.14 -6.58 -4.05
CA HIS A 15 -16.09 -6.47 -5.06
C HIS A 15 -14.70 -6.86 -4.54
N LEU A 16 -14.41 -6.61 -3.26
CA LEU A 16 -13.13 -6.94 -2.65
C LEU A 16 -12.99 -8.43 -2.29
N LEU A 17 -14.10 -9.10 -1.96
CA LEU A 17 -14.12 -10.54 -1.70
C LEU A 17 -13.83 -11.38 -2.95
N GLU A 18 -14.19 -10.90 -4.15
CA GLU A 18 -13.86 -11.55 -5.43
C GLU A 18 -12.34 -11.63 -5.70
N PHE A 19 -11.56 -10.66 -5.21
CA PHE A 19 -10.10 -10.66 -5.37
C PHE A 19 -9.34 -11.49 -4.31
N GLY A 20 -10.07 -12.02 -3.30
CA GLY A 20 -9.53 -12.73 -2.14
C GLY A 20 -9.61 -14.26 -2.21
N GLY A 21 -9.74 -14.84 -3.40
CA GLY A 21 -9.79 -16.30 -3.56
C GLY A 21 -8.60 -17.05 -2.92
N PRO A 22 -8.76 -18.33 -2.52
CA PRO A 22 -7.82 -19.07 -1.69
C PRO A 22 -6.63 -19.57 -2.53
N LYS A 23 -5.80 -18.66 -3.01
CA LYS A 23 -4.45 -18.99 -3.46
C LYS A 23 -3.48 -18.51 -2.39
N GLN A 24 -2.87 -19.45 -1.67
CA GLN A 24 -1.82 -19.18 -0.72
C GLN A 24 -0.66 -18.45 -1.42
N ARG A 25 -0.60 -17.13 -1.23
CA ARG A 25 0.49 -16.30 -1.72
C ARG A 25 1.57 -16.28 -0.64
N CYS A 26 2.65 -17.02 -0.85
CA CYS A 26 3.82 -17.08 0.04
C CYS A 26 4.71 -15.82 -0.06
N LEU A 27 4.16 -14.61 0.08
CA LEU A 27 4.95 -13.38 -0.04
C LEU A 27 4.87 -12.43 1.17
N LYS A 28 3.88 -12.59 2.06
CA LYS A 28 3.88 -11.94 3.39
C LYS A 28 3.24 -12.91 4.40
N THR A 29 3.94 -13.22 5.49
CA THR A 29 3.42 -14.00 6.63
C THR A 29 2.55 -13.15 7.56
N GLN A 30 2.62 -11.82 7.44
CA GLN A 30 1.75 -10.91 8.15
C GLN A 30 0.34 -10.92 7.56
N ALA A 31 -0.64 -10.92 8.45
CA ALA A 31 -2.01 -10.62 8.09
C ALA A 31 -2.10 -9.21 7.51
N GLY A 32 -2.75 -9.09 6.35
CA GLY A 32 -2.97 -7.79 5.72
C GLY A 32 -3.95 -6.95 6.55
N PHE A 33 -3.92 -5.63 6.34
CA PHE A 33 -4.81 -4.67 7.00
C PHE A 33 -6.28 -5.14 7.01
N LEU A 34 -6.80 -5.58 5.87
CA LEU A 34 -8.18 -6.06 5.76
C LEU A 34 -8.46 -7.31 6.59
N GLN A 35 -7.49 -8.22 6.71
CA GLN A 35 -7.66 -9.44 7.51
C GLN A 35 -7.72 -9.11 9.01
N GLU A 36 -6.93 -8.14 9.47
CA GLU A 36 -6.97 -7.66 10.86
C GLU A 36 -8.22 -6.84 11.15
N VAL A 37 -8.65 -5.96 10.23
CA VAL A 37 -9.88 -5.19 10.36
C VAL A 37 -11.11 -6.12 10.44
N LEU A 38 -11.15 -7.19 9.64
CA LEU A 38 -12.24 -8.16 9.71
C LEU A 38 -12.30 -8.91 11.05
N LYS A 39 -11.16 -9.20 11.68
CA LYS A 39 -11.12 -9.78 13.04
C LYS A 39 -11.66 -8.80 14.09
N LEU A 40 -11.39 -7.51 13.90
CA LEU A 40 -11.74 -6.44 14.83
C LEU A 40 -13.12 -5.82 14.57
N LYS A 41 -13.79 -6.18 13.46
CA LYS A 41 -15.07 -5.63 13.02
C LYS A 41 -16.19 -5.72 14.08
N ASN A 42 -16.13 -6.73 14.96
CA ASN A 42 -17.11 -6.93 16.03
C ASN A 42 -16.74 -6.23 17.35
N ILE A 43 -15.53 -5.65 17.46
CA ILE A 43 -14.99 -5.04 18.68
C ILE A 43 -14.95 -3.51 18.56
N LEU A 44 -14.62 -2.99 17.38
CA LEU A 44 -14.46 -1.56 17.11
C LEU A 44 -15.71 -0.98 16.45
N ILE A 45 -16.79 -0.87 17.23
CA ILE A 45 -17.90 0.00 16.90
C ILE A 45 -17.97 1.03 18.02
N THR A 46 -17.49 2.23 17.72
CA THR A 46 -17.87 3.55 18.25
C THR A 46 -16.63 4.44 18.49
N CYS A 47 -16.69 5.65 17.94
CA CYS A 47 -15.86 6.81 18.27
C CYS A 47 -14.50 6.99 17.58
N LEU A 48 -14.38 6.66 16.28
CA LEU A 48 -13.37 7.32 15.44
C LEU A 48 -14.06 8.05 14.29
N PRO A 49 -13.76 9.35 14.07
CA PRO A 49 -14.25 10.04 12.88
C PRO A 49 -13.70 9.33 11.66
N THR A 50 -14.56 9.04 10.70
CA THR A 50 -14.14 8.44 9.44
C THR A 50 -13.12 9.38 8.79
N PRO A 51 -11.88 8.93 8.53
CA PRO A 51 -10.91 9.78 7.85
C PRO A 51 -11.49 10.20 6.50
N ARG A 52 -11.35 11.48 6.15
CA ARG A 52 -11.81 11.98 4.86
C ARG A 52 -11.08 11.22 3.76
N ASN A 53 -11.81 10.68 2.79
CA ASN A 53 -11.21 9.97 1.67
C ASN A 53 -10.22 10.93 0.96
N PRO A 54 -8.95 10.55 0.78
CA PRO A 54 -7.99 11.39 0.05
C PRO A 54 -8.47 11.79 -1.35
N LEU A 55 -9.27 10.92 -2.00
CA LEU A 55 -9.86 11.19 -3.31
C LEU A 55 -10.90 12.33 -3.29
N ASP A 56 -11.52 12.59 -2.14
CA ASP A 56 -12.46 13.72 -1.98
C ASP A 56 -11.72 15.05 -1.77
N CYS A 57 -10.42 14.99 -1.43
CA CYS A 57 -9.62 16.18 -1.15
C CYS A 57 -8.90 16.71 -2.38
N ARG A 58 -8.44 15.81 -3.27
CA ARG A 58 -7.68 16.16 -4.47
C ARG A 58 -7.90 15.13 -5.58
N ILE A 59 -7.84 15.59 -6.82
CA ILE A 59 -7.78 14.72 -7.99
C ILE A 59 -6.33 14.28 -8.18
N PHE A 60 -6.12 12.97 -8.12
CA PHE A 60 -4.84 12.35 -8.46
C PHE A 60 -4.99 11.63 -9.80
N ILE A 61 -4.10 11.91 -10.74
CA ILE A 61 -3.97 11.11 -11.96
C ILE A 61 -2.96 10.02 -11.63
N VAL A 62 -3.44 8.78 -11.53
CA VAL A 62 -2.59 7.61 -11.27
C VAL A 62 -2.65 6.72 -12.50
N VAL A 63 -1.52 6.58 -13.19
CA VAL A 63 -1.35 5.58 -14.24
C VAL A 63 -0.55 4.45 -13.65
N ALA A 64 -1.26 3.37 -13.30
CA ALA A 64 -0.68 2.14 -12.75
C ALA A 64 -0.58 1.01 -13.79
N ASP A 65 -1.07 1.25 -15.00
CA ASP A 65 -0.97 0.30 -16.10
C ASP A 65 0.48 0.18 -16.58
N LEU A 66 0.88 -1.05 -16.91
CA LEU A 66 2.13 -1.27 -17.61
C LEU A 66 2.02 -0.68 -19.02
N VAL A 67 3.08 -0.02 -19.49
CA VAL A 67 3.11 0.53 -20.86
C VAL A 67 2.78 -0.57 -21.89
N PRO A 68 3.42 -1.75 -21.86
CA PRO A 68 2.94 -2.88 -22.61
C PRO A 68 1.83 -3.62 -21.88
N VAL A 69 0.82 -4.08 -22.62
CA VAL A 69 -0.21 -4.99 -22.10
C VAL A 69 0.40 -6.36 -21.86
N VAL A 70 0.49 -6.79 -20.60
CA VAL A 70 1.16 -8.04 -20.21
C VAL A 70 0.27 -8.89 -19.32
N ARG A 71 0.18 -10.18 -19.63
CA ARG A 71 -0.46 -11.17 -18.76
C ARG A 71 0.57 -11.80 -17.83
N LYS A 72 0.29 -11.74 -16.53
CA LYS A 72 1.18 -12.25 -15.48
C LYS A 72 1.47 -13.75 -15.59
N LEU A 73 0.53 -14.54 -16.09
CA LEU A 73 0.67 -16.00 -16.21
C LEU A 73 1.61 -16.42 -17.35
N ASP A 74 1.80 -15.57 -18.35
CA ASP A 74 2.56 -15.91 -19.56
C ASP A 74 4.03 -15.52 -19.45
N ASN A 75 4.43 -14.83 -18.39
CA ASN A 75 5.73 -14.18 -18.26
C ASN A 75 6.41 -14.58 -16.95
N SER A 76 7.72 -14.76 -17.00
CA SER A 76 8.51 -15.01 -15.80
C SER A 76 8.55 -13.77 -14.89
N CYS A 77 8.88 -13.98 -13.62
CA CYS A 77 9.02 -12.87 -12.66
C CYS A 77 10.09 -11.85 -13.10
N ASP A 78 11.17 -12.31 -13.74
CA ASP A 78 12.24 -11.42 -14.21
C ASP A 78 11.80 -10.56 -15.39
N VAL A 79 11.02 -11.13 -16.32
CA VAL A 79 10.41 -10.38 -17.43
C VAL A 79 9.45 -9.32 -16.90
N LEU A 80 8.57 -9.71 -15.98
CA LEU A 80 7.64 -8.76 -15.35
C LEU A 80 8.37 -7.65 -14.60
N ARG A 81 9.43 -7.98 -13.86
CA ARG A 81 10.26 -7.00 -13.16
C ARG A 81 10.90 -6.02 -14.14
N SER A 82 11.48 -6.52 -15.24
CA SER A 82 12.09 -5.68 -16.28
C SER A 82 11.07 -4.72 -16.90
N ILE A 83 9.87 -5.23 -17.23
CA ILE A 83 8.78 -4.42 -17.79
C ILE A 83 8.29 -3.36 -16.80
N SER A 84 8.18 -3.70 -15.51
CA SER A 84 7.82 -2.72 -14.48
C SER A 84 8.86 -1.61 -14.38
N TYR A 85 10.17 -1.93 -14.40
CA TYR A 85 11.21 -0.91 -14.40
C TYR A 85 11.18 -0.04 -15.65
N ALA A 86 10.99 -0.63 -16.84
CA ALA A 86 10.86 0.12 -18.09
C ALA A 86 9.65 1.08 -18.04
N THR A 87 8.49 0.59 -17.57
CA THR A 87 7.28 1.39 -17.39
C THR A 87 7.53 2.58 -16.45
N ILE A 88 8.19 2.35 -15.30
CA ILE A 88 8.52 3.41 -14.35
C ILE A 88 9.46 4.44 -14.98
N ASN A 89 10.47 3.99 -15.74
CA ASN A 89 11.40 4.87 -16.44
C ASN A 89 10.75 5.72 -17.52
N GLU A 90 9.79 5.15 -18.25
CA GLU A 90 9.10 5.82 -19.36
C GLU A 90 8.06 6.83 -18.85
N LEU A 91 7.25 6.45 -17.86
CA LEU A 91 6.19 7.31 -17.33
C LEU A 91 6.67 8.31 -16.27
N TYR A 92 7.73 7.97 -15.52
CA TYR A 92 8.24 8.73 -14.39
C TYR A 92 9.78 8.77 -14.42
N SER A 93 10.31 9.47 -15.42
CA SER A 93 11.75 9.66 -15.64
C SER A 93 12.43 10.36 -14.45
N GLU A 94 13.63 9.91 -14.06
CA GLU A 94 14.45 10.55 -13.01
C GLU A 94 14.88 11.98 -13.36
N LEU A 95 14.85 12.35 -14.64
CA LEU A 95 15.16 13.71 -15.09
C LEU A 95 14.06 14.71 -14.70
N GLU A 96 12.82 14.24 -14.58
CA GLU A 96 11.65 15.06 -14.30
C GLU A 96 11.11 14.84 -12.89
N TRP A 97 11.32 13.65 -12.33
CA TRP A 97 10.75 13.21 -11.06
C TRP A 97 11.83 12.73 -10.10
N LEU A 98 11.78 13.25 -8.87
CA LEU A 98 12.57 12.69 -7.77
C LEU A 98 12.00 11.33 -7.37
N ARG A 99 12.80 10.27 -7.52
CA ARG A 99 12.43 8.92 -7.06
C ARG A 99 12.73 8.75 -5.59
N ILE A 100 11.70 8.33 -4.86
CA ILE A 100 11.81 8.09 -3.43
C ILE A 100 11.30 6.69 -3.12
N TYR A 101 12.17 5.91 -2.52
CA TYR A 101 11.92 4.55 -2.08
C TYR A 101 11.68 4.57 -0.58
N THR A 102 10.47 4.23 -0.17
CA THR A 102 10.09 4.11 1.24
C THR A 102 9.88 2.65 1.59
N ASP A 103 10.32 2.23 2.78
CA ASP A 103 10.06 0.89 3.29
C ASP A 103 9.73 0.94 4.79
N GLY A 104 8.77 0.12 5.19
CA GLY A 104 8.38 -0.09 6.58
C GLY A 104 8.71 -1.51 7.00
N SER A 105 9.57 -1.65 8.01
CA SER A 105 10.03 -2.95 8.49
C SER A 105 9.52 -3.24 9.90
N ARG A 106 9.23 -4.50 10.18
CA ARG A 106 8.96 -5.00 11.54
C ARG A 106 9.68 -6.32 11.76
N VAL A 107 10.52 -6.38 12.79
CA VAL A 107 11.21 -7.62 13.16
C VAL A 107 10.36 -8.34 14.20
N GLU A 108 9.72 -9.45 13.81
CA GLU A 108 8.83 -10.24 14.68
C GLU A 108 9.51 -10.61 16.02
N GLN A 109 10.79 -10.95 15.98
CA GLN A 109 11.56 -11.38 17.14
C GLN A 109 11.91 -10.23 18.11
N ARG A 110 11.88 -8.96 17.67
CA ARG A 110 12.38 -7.84 18.47
C ARG A 110 11.32 -6.80 18.84
N ILE A 111 10.05 -7.02 18.45
CA ILE A 111 8.92 -6.10 18.71
C ILE A 111 9.19 -4.66 18.24
N ASN A 112 10.26 -4.45 17.47
CA ASN A 112 10.72 -3.15 17.02
C ASN A 112 10.35 -3.00 15.55
N ALA A 113 9.91 -1.81 15.22
CA ALA A 113 9.61 -1.42 13.85
C ALA A 113 10.52 -0.26 13.43
N GLY A 114 10.81 -0.18 12.14
CA GLY A 114 11.73 0.80 11.59
C GLY A 114 11.28 1.27 10.22
N ALA A 115 11.43 2.57 9.99
CA ALA A 115 11.10 3.25 8.75
C ALA A 115 12.39 3.53 7.98
N GLY A 116 12.41 3.19 6.69
CA GLY A 116 13.50 3.46 5.76
C GLY A 116 13.03 4.38 4.64
N VAL A 117 13.87 5.35 4.28
CA VAL A 117 13.69 6.19 3.10
C VAL A 117 15.01 6.28 2.36
N PHE A 118 14.96 6.16 1.05
CA PHE A 118 16.08 6.35 0.16
C PHE A 118 15.67 7.16 -1.06
N CYS A 119 16.45 8.18 -1.40
CA CYS A 119 16.48 8.85 -2.68
C CYS A 119 17.90 9.36 -2.92
N ASP A 120 18.18 9.90 -4.10
CA ASP A 120 19.51 10.42 -4.43
C ASP A 120 19.95 11.59 -3.54
N LEU A 121 19.01 12.26 -2.87
CA LEU A 121 19.28 13.40 -1.99
C LEU A 121 19.56 12.96 -0.54
N PHE A 122 18.92 11.91 -0.05
CA PHE A 122 19.07 11.44 1.32
C PHE A 122 18.72 9.96 1.50
N SER A 123 19.37 9.35 2.50
CA SER A 123 19.07 7.99 2.96
C SER A 123 18.91 8.00 4.47
N ILE A 124 17.71 7.66 4.95
CA ILE A 124 17.35 7.76 6.35
C ILE A 124 16.76 6.44 6.81
N TYR A 125 17.25 5.96 7.94
CA TYR A 125 16.61 4.89 8.70
C TYR A 125 16.27 5.41 10.09
N ALA A 126 15.01 5.27 10.50
CA ALA A 126 14.53 5.72 11.79
C ALA A 126 13.81 4.59 12.54
N PRO A 127 14.12 4.34 13.82
CA PRO A 127 13.30 3.47 14.65
C PRO A 127 11.96 4.17 14.90
N VAL A 128 10.85 3.44 14.73
CA VAL A 128 9.50 4.03 14.90
C VAL A 128 9.06 3.94 16.35
N SER A 129 8.81 2.72 16.83
CA SER A 129 8.58 2.48 18.26
C SER A 129 8.63 0.98 18.57
N ARG A 130 8.65 0.68 19.87
CA ARG A 130 8.38 -0.66 20.37
C ARG A 130 6.86 -0.92 20.25
N PHE A 131 6.49 -2.09 19.74
CA PHE A 131 5.12 -2.51 19.45
C PHE A 131 4.46 -1.84 18.23
N ALA A 132 5.16 -0.97 17.49
CA ALA A 132 4.67 -0.49 16.20
C ALA A 132 4.48 -1.63 15.21
N SER A 133 3.46 -1.47 14.38
CA SER A 133 3.19 -2.35 13.25
C SER A 133 4.10 -2.02 12.06
N ALA A 134 4.13 -2.91 11.07
CA ALA A 134 4.80 -2.60 9.80
C ALA A 134 4.14 -1.41 9.10
N TYR A 135 2.80 -1.29 9.23
CA TYR A 135 2.04 -0.17 8.69
C TYR A 135 2.45 1.17 9.32
N ASP A 136 2.60 1.23 10.64
CA ASP A 136 3.08 2.45 11.32
C ASP A 136 4.45 2.88 10.79
N SER A 137 5.28 1.91 10.41
CA SER A 137 6.60 2.17 9.83
C SER A 137 6.54 2.69 8.39
N GLU A 138 5.59 2.21 7.59
CA GLU A 138 5.33 2.75 6.25
C GLU A 138 4.84 4.21 6.33
N VAL A 139 3.91 4.50 7.25
CA VAL A 139 3.41 5.87 7.48
C VAL A 139 4.52 6.79 7.96
N GLU A 140 5.38 6.31 8.87
CA GLU A 140 6.50 7.10 9.37
C GLU A 140 7.56 7.34 8.28
N ALA A 141 7.82 6.38 7.39
CA ALA A 141 8.69 6.57 6.24
C ALA A 141 8.17 7.69 5.32
N LEU A 142 6.85 7.73 5.06
CA LEU A 142 6.22 8.82 4.30
C LEU A 142 6.31 10.16 5.04
N ARG A 143 6.10 10.17 6.35
CA ARG A 143 6.21 11.39 7.17
C ARG A 143 7.63 11.97 7.14
N ILE A 144 8.64 11.12 7.29
CA ILE A 144 10.06 11.49 7.18
C ILE A 144 10.33 12.06 5.80
N THR A 145 9.89 11.37 4.75
CA THR A 145 10.03 11.83 3.36
C THR A 145 9.47 13.24 3.18
N LEU A 146 8.23 13.48 3.57
CA LEU A 146 7.59 14.78 3.44
C LEU A 146 8.29 15.88 4.24
N THR A 147 8.83 15.54 5.41
CA THR A 147 9.55 16.50 6.26
C THR A 147 10.90 16.91 5.64
N GLN A 148 11.58 16.00 4.92
CA GLN A 148 12.85 16.31 4.28
C GLN A 148 12.72 17.07 2.96
N LEU A 149 11.55 17.03 2.32
CA LEU A 149 11.27 17.72 1.05
C LEU A 149 10.65 19.11 1.22
N GLN A 150 10.32 19.51 2.44
CA GLN A 150 9.81 20.84 2.80
C GLN A 150 10.95 21.82 3.03
#